data_AF-A0A381WPL8-F1
#
_entry.id   AF-A0A381WPL8-F1
#
_cell.length_a   1.000
_cell.length_b   1.000
_cell.length_c   1.000
_cell.angle_alpha   90.00
_cell.angle_beta   90.00
_cell.angle_gamma   90.00
#
_symmetry.space_group_name_H-M   'P 1'
#
loop_
_entity.id
_entity.type
_entity.pdbx_description
1 polymer ?
#
loop_
_entity_poly.entity_id
_entity_poly.type
_entity_poly.pdbx_seq_one_letter_code
_entity_poly.pdbx_strand_id
1 'polypeptide(L)'
;MKNFIMRSLIKNLLPPIIYKKLKLLLGKKGTYFTGEYKSWDDTLAHCKGYDDKDILNKVLNSTLKVKSGEMAYERDGILFDRIDTSWQILAGIVWVAARNNGNLCVLDMGGSLGTTYFQN
;
A
#
# COMPACT_ATOMS: atom_id res chain seq x y z
N MET A 1 12.83 -12.06 14.84
CA MET A 1 12.56 -13.48 15.16
C MET A 1 12.06 -13.73 16.59
N LYS A 2 12.74 -13.27 17.65
CA LYS A 2 12.34 -13.52 19.07
C LYS A 2 10.86 -13.23 19.40
N ASN A 3 10.34 -12.09 18.95
CA ASN A 3 8.95 -11.68 19.23
C ASN A 3 7.88 -12.55 18.56
N PHE A 4 8.21 -13.21 17.45
CA PHE A 4 7.26 -14.04 16.71
C PHE A 4 7.04 -15.39 17.40
N ILE A 5 8.13 -16.01 17.84
CA ILE A 5 8.13 -17.30 18.55
C ILE A 5 7.39 -17.17 19.89
N MET A 6 7.68 -16.11 20.66
CA MET A 6 7.03 -15.86 21.94
C MET A 6 5.53 -15.63 21.80
N ARG A 7 5.09 -14.93 20.74
CA ARG A 7 3.67 -14.68 20.47
C ARG A 7 2.93 -15.93 20.02
N SER A 8 3.61 -16.83 19.30
CA SER A 8 3.07 -18.14 18.88
C SER A 8 2.83 -19.05 20.09
N LEU A 9 3.82 -19.14 21.00
CA LEU A 9 3.72 -19.93 22.22
C LEU A 9 2.58 -19.47 23.13
N ILE A 10 2.45 -18.17 23.35
CA ILE A 10 1.38 -17.59 24.20
C ILE A 10 -0.01 -17.90 23.61
N LYS A 11 -0.17 -17.87 22.27
CA LYS A 11 -1.44 -18.19 21.61
C LYS A 11 -1.84 -19.66 21.78
N ASN A 12 -0.86 -20.56 21.77
CA ASN A 12 -1.11 -22.00 21.83
C ASN A 12 -1.24 -22.53 23.27
N LEU A 13 -0.67 -21.82 24.26
CA LEU A 13 -0.80 -22.19 25.68
C LEU A 13 -2.06 -21.64 26.35
N LEU A 14 -2.55 -20.47 25.92
CA LEU A 14 -3.73 -19.84 26.54
C LEU A 14 -5.03 -20.39 25.91
N PRO A 15 -6.02 -20.76 26.73
CA PRO A 15 -7.37 -21.04 26.25
C PRO A 15 -7.88 -19.89 25.36
N PRO A 16 -8.57 -20.17 24.23
CA PRO A 16 -8.98 -19.16 23.26
C PRO A 16 -9.78 -18.00 23.88
N ILE A 17 -10.57 -18.29 24.91
CA ILE A 17 -11.39 -17.32 25.64
C ILE A 17 -10.52 -16.34 26.44
N ILE A 18 -9.50 -16.85 27.13
CA ILE A 18 -8.57 -16.04 27.94
C ILE A 18 -7.69 -15.19 27.01
N TYR A 19 -7.16 -15.78 25.93
CA TYR A 19 -6.39 -15.03 24.94
C TYR A 19 -7.19 -13.89 24.29
N LYS A 20 -8.46 -14.14 23.92
CA LYS A 20 -9.34 -13.11 23.35
C LYS A 20 -9.64 -11.99 24.34
N LYS A 21 -9.98 -12.30 25.60
CA LYS A 21 -10.22 -11.29 26.65
C LYS A 21 -8.96 -10.48 26.97
N LEU A 22 -7.80 -11.13 27.07
CA LEU A 22 -6.52 -10.46 27.31
C LEU A 22 -6.16 -9.53 26.15
N LYS A 23 -6.39 -9.95 24.89
CA LYS A 23 -6.15 -9.11 23.70
C LYS A 23 -7.10 -7.91 23.62
N LEU A 24 -8.33 -8.03 24.13
CA LEU A 24 -9.27 -6.93 24.28
C LEU A 24 -8.81 -5.94 25.37
N LEU A 25 -8.33 -6.44 26.52
CA LEU A 25 -7.88 -5.64 27.65
C LEU A 25 -6.54 -4.92 27.41
N LEU A 26 -5.60 -5.57 26.72
CA LEU A 26 -4.28 -5.00 26.38
C LEU A 26 -4.33 -3.94 25.27
N GLY A 27 -5.53 -3.55 24.83
CA GLY A 27 -5.74 -2.57 23.77
C GLY A 27 -5.58 -3.15 22.36
N LYS A 28 -6.33 -2.58 21.42
CA LYS A 28 -6.18 -2.91 19.99
C LYS A 28 -4.81 -2.43 19.51
N LYS A 29 -3.93 -3.35 19.11
CA LYS A 29 -2.80 -3.02 18.21
C LYS A 29 -3.36 -2.81 16.81
N GLY A 30 -3.42 -1.56 16.36
CA GLY A 30 -3.85 -1.18 15.01
C GLY A 30 -4.10 0.32 14.91
N THR A 31 -4.38 0.80 13.70
CA THR A 31 -4.97 2.11 13.48
C THR A 31 -6.45 2.06 13.85
N TYR A 32 -6.92 3.07 14.55
CA TYR A 32 -8.31 3.25 14.91
C TYR A 32 -8.66 4.72 14.74
N PHE A 33 -9.87 5.00 14.28
CA PHE A 33 -10.36 6.38 14.23
C PHE A 33 -10.56 6.85 15.67
N THR A 34 -10.06 8.04 15.96
CA THR A 34 -10.11 8.69 17.27
C THR A 34 -10.49 10.14 17.09
N GLY A 35 -11.03 10.73 18.16
CA GLY A 35 -11.43 12.13 18.17
C GLY A 35 -12.89 12.28 17.78
N GLU A 36 -13.57 13.17 18.49
CA GLU A 36 -14.87 13.71 18.10
C GLU A 36 -14.62 15.14 17.63
N TYR A 37 -14.76 15.37 16.32
CA TYR A 37 -14.54 16.68 15.71
C TYR A 37 -15.87 17.31 15.38
N LYS A 38 -16.02 18.61 15.65
CA LYS A 38 -17.30 19.32 15.47
C LYS A 38 -17.55 19.75 14.04
N SER A 39 -16.49 19.80 13.22
CA SER A 39 -16.55 20.17 11.81
C SER A 39 -15.37 19.58 11.03
N TRP A 40 -15.44 19.68 9.70
CA TRP A 40 -14.34 19.32 8.81
C TRP A 40 -13.10 20.17 9.07
N ASP A 41 -13.27 21.49 9.25
CA ASP A 41 -12.16 22.41 9.53
C ASP A 41 -11.45 22.10 10.85
N ASP A 42 -12.20 21.71 11.88
CA ASP A 42 -11.66 21.24 13.17
C ASP A 42 -10.81 19.96 12.99
N THR A 43 -11.23 19.08 12.08
CA THR A 43 -10.47 17.86 11.74
C THR A 43 -9.17 18.21 11.01
N LEU A 44 -9.21 19.15 10.05
CA LEU A 44 -8.03 19.57 9.27
C LEU A 44 -6.95 20.18 10.17
N ALA A 45 -7.30 20.90 11.23
CA ALA A 45 -6.33 21.45 12.18
C ALA A 45 -5.52 20.35 12.93
N HIS A 46 -6.06 19.14 13.03
CA HIS A 46 -5.44 18.01 13.75
C HIS A 46 -4.89 16.93 12.83
N CYS A 47 -5.08 17.05 11.52
CA CYS A 47 -4.76 16.04 10.53
C CYS A 47 -3.75 16.57 9.52
N LYS A 48 -2.86 15.69 9.03
CA LYS A 48 -2.01 15.97 7.86
C LYS A 48 -2.72 15.46 6.60
N GLY A 49 -2.66 16.24 5.53
CA GLY A 49 -3.27 15.92 4.25
C GLY A 49 -2.29 15.43 3.20
N TYR A 50 -2.80 15.22 1.99
CA TYR A 50 -1.99 14.91 0.80
C TYR A 50 -1.15 16.10 0.31
N ASP A 51 -1.38 17.30 0.85
CA ASP A 51 -0.56 18.49 0.65
C ASP A 51 0.74 18.48 1.49
N ASP A 52 0.94 17.47 2.33
CA ASP A 52 2.18 17.28 3.08
C ASP A 52 3.36 17.02 2.12
N LYS A 53 4.35 17.92 2.16
CA LYS A 53 5.57 17.82 1.34
C LYS A 53 6.34 16.54 1.58
N ASP A 54 6.25 15.94 2.77
CA ASP A 54 6.92 14.69 3.08
C ASP A 54 6.36 13.54 2.24
N ILE A 55 5.05 13.55 1.94
CA ILE A 55 4.41 12.57 1.06
C ILE A 55 4.98 12.70 -0.35
N LEU A 56 5.01 13.93 -0.89
CA LEU A 56 5.56 14.20 -2.22
C LEU A 56 7.02 13.79 -2.33
N ASN A 57 7.85 14.16 -1.35
CA ASN A 57 9.27 13.82 -1.32
C ASN A 57 9.50 12.31 -1.28
N LYS A 58 8.70 11.58 -0.48
CA LYS A 58 8.79 10.12 -0.39
C LYS A 58 8.46 9.46 -1.73
N VAL A 59 7.33 9.85 -2.34
CA VAL A 59 6.90 9.30 -3.64
C VAL A 59 7.95 9.64 -4.71
N LEU A 60 8.37 10.90 -4.82
CA LEU A 60 9.40 11.32 -5.79
C LEU A 60 10.69 10.50 -5.66
N ASN A 61 11.24 10.37 -4.45
CA ASN A 61 12.47 9.62 -4.23
C ASN A 61 12.32 8.15 -4.61
N SER A 62 11.17 7.53 -4.32
CA SER A 62 10.90 6.15 -4.71
C SER A 62 10.77 5.98 -6.22
N THR A 63 10.07 6.89 -6.91
CA THR A 63 9.93 6.88 -8.36
C THR A 63 11.28 7.09 -9.04
N LEU A 64 12.16 7.95 -8.50
CA LEU A 64 13.50 8.15 -9.05
C LEU A 64 14.34 6.88 -9.00
N LYS A 65 14.22 6.07 -7.95
CA LYS A 65 14.88 4.75 -7.85
C LYS A 65 14.35 3.76 -8.88
N VAL A 66 13.05 3.77 -9.16
CA VAL A 66 12.46 2.96 -10.22
C VAL A 66 12.96 3.41 -11.59
N LYS A 67 12.92 4.73 -11.84
CA LYS A 67 13.39 5.34 -13.09
C LYS A 67 14.88 5.08 -13.36
N SER A 68 15.72 5.04 -12.32
CA SER A 68 17.15 4.70 -12.43
C SER A 68 17.42 3.19 -12.55
N GLY A 69 16.40 2.34 -12.42
CA GLY A 69 16.53 0.89 -12.46
C GLY A 69 17.07 0.26 -11.18
N GLU A 70 17.14 1.01 -10.07
CA GLU A 70 17.53 0.47 -8.76
C GLU A 70 16.46 -0.49 -8.20
N MET A 71 15.19 -0.21 -8.49
CA MET A 71 14.03 -0.95 -8.02
C MET A 71 13.11 -1.30 -9.18
N ALA A 72 12.34 -2.38 -9.09
CA ALA A 72 11.47 -2.82 -10.18
C ALA A 72 10.27 -1.88 -10.37
N TYR A 73 9.58 -1.54 -9.28
CA TYR A 73 8.53 -0.52 -9.27
C TYR A 73 8.30 0.00 -7.84
N GLU A 74 7.42 1.00 -7.69
CA GLU A 74 6.98 1.52 -6.40
C GLU A 74 5.46 1.65 -6.34
N ARG A 75 4.87 1.66 -5.15
CA ARG A 75 3.46 2.03 -4.92
C ARG A 75 3.33 2.86 -3.65
N ASP A 76 2.75 4.05 -3.73
CA ASP A 76 2.58 4.99 -2.61
C ASP A 76 3.90 5.27 -1.87
N GLY A 77 5.02 5.28 -2.59
CA GLY A 77 6.35 5.46 -2.02
C GLY A 77 6.98 4.21 -1.41
N ILE A 78 6.35 3.03 -1.56
CA ILE A 78 6.88 1.74 -1.12
C ILE A 78 7.57 1.07 -2.30
N LEU A 79 8.81 0.65 -2.10
CA LEU A 79 9.64 0.02 -3.13
C LEU A 79 9.41 -1.50 -3.21
N PHE A 80 9.47 -2.04 -4.42
CA PHE A 80 9.35 -3.47 -4.69
C PHE A 80 10.50 -3.94 -5.58
N ASP A 81 11.13 -5.06 -5.19
CA ASP A 81 12.27 -5.66 -5.91
C ASP A 81 11.86 -6.50 -7.11
N ARG A 82 10.58 -6.87 -7.20
CA ARG A 82 10.03 -7.70 -8.28
C ARG A 82 8.73 -7.11 -8.76
N ILE A 83 8.48 -7.23 -10.05
CA ILE A 83 7.19 -6.89 -10.64
C ILE A 83 6.11 -7.82 -10.09
N ASP A 84 5.03 -7.23 -9.60
CA ASP A 84 3.80 -7.94 -9.20
C ASP A 84 2.64 -7.38 -10.03
N THR A 85 2.44 -7.97 -11.20
CA THR A 85 1.57 -7.44 -12.26
C THR A 85 0.11 -7.35 -11.83
N SER A 86 -0.57 -6.29 -12.23
CA SER A 86 -2.02 -6.17 -12.08
C SER A 86 -2.72 -6.99 -13.15
N TRP A 87 -3.11 -8.23 -12.82
CA TRP A 87 -3.73 -9.13 -13.79
C TRP A 87 -5.03 -8.58 -14.40
N GLN A 88 -5.76 -7.76 -13.65
CA GLN A 88 -6.99 -7.13 -14.12
C GLN A 88 -6.71 -6.18 -15.30
N ILE A 89 -5.61 -5.42 -15.24
CA ILE A 89 -5.20 -4.52 -16.31
C ILE A 89 -4.58 -5.32 -17.45
N LEU A 90 -3.64 -6.22 -17.13
CA LEU A 90 -2.90 -6.98 -18.13
C LEU A 90 -3.83 -7.88 -18.96
N ALA A 91 -4.85 -8.50 -18.35
CA ALA A 91 -5.79 -9.34 -19.07
C ALA A 91 -6.52 -8.57 -20.17
N GLY A 92 -6.94 -7.32 -19.92
CA GLY A 92 -7.55 -6.47 -20.93
C GLY A 92 -6.58 -6.09 -22.04
N ILE A 93 -5.37 -5.67 -21.68
CA ILE A 93 -4.29 -5.32 -22.62
C ILE A 93 -3.95 -6.50 -23.53
N VAL A 94 -3.70 -7.68 -22.96
CA VAL A 94 -3.34 -8.90 -23.69
C VAL A 94 -4.49 -9.34 -24.58
N TRP A 95 -5.73 -9.25 -24.11
CA TRP A 95 -6.90 -9.59 -24.91
C TRP A 95 -7.05 -8.70 -26.14
N VAL A 96 -6.89 -7.38 -25.98
CA VAL A 96 -6.91 -6.43 -27.11
C VAL A 96 -5.75 -6.71 -28.06
N ALA A 97 -4.53 -6.88 -27.56
CA ALA A 97 -3.35 -7.15 -28.38
C ALA A 97 -3.51 -8.44 -29.19
N ALA A 98 -4.01 -9.52 -28.57
CA ALA A 98 -4.25 -10.79 -29.26
C ALA A 98 -5.23 -10.66 -30.44
N ARG A 99 -6.21 -9.75 -30.33
CA ARG A 99 -7.19 -9.49 -31.39
C ARG A 99 -6.70 -8.53 -32.48
N ASN A 100 -5.61 -7.82 -32.23
CA ASN A 100 -5.04 -6.82 -33.13
C ASN A 100 -3.62 -7.21 -33.59
N ASN A 101 -3.38 -8.52 -33.79
CA ASN A 101 -2.11 -9.07 -34.27
C ASN A 101 -0.89 -8.63 -33.43
N GLY A 102 -1.06 -8.52 -32.12
CA GLY A 102 -0.01 -8.10 -31.18
C GLY A 102 0.20 -6.58 -31.10
N ASN A 103 -0.56 -5.78 -31.83
CA ASN A 103 -0.43 -4.32 -31.81
C ASN A 103 -1.40 -3.70 -30.81
N LEU A 104 -0.92 -2.71 -30.05
CA LEU A 104 -1.81 -1.85 -29.28
C LEU A 104 -1.23 -0.44 -29.09
N CYS A 105 -2.12 0.49 -28.76
CA CYS A 105 -1.79 1.81 -28.25
C CYS A 105 -2.48 1.96 -26.88
N VAL A 106 -1.70 2.16 -25.82
CA VAL A 106 -2.21 2.38 -24.46
C VAL A 106 -2.05 3.84 -24.10
N LEU A 107 -3.13 4.44 -23.60
CA LEU A 107 -3.10 5.76 -23.00
C LEU A 107 -3.43 5.62 -21.51
N ASP A 108 -2.47 5.94 -20.64
CA ASP A 108 -2.68 5.99 -19.20
C ASP A 108 -3.12 7.41 -18.79
N MET A 109 -4.38 7.55 -18.37
CA MET A 109 -4.92 8.82 -17.89
C MET A 109 -4.88 8.86 -16.36
N GLY A 110 -4.22 9.86 -15.80
CA GLY A 110 -4.13 10.01 -14.35
C GLY A 110 -3.12 9.06 -13.69
N GLY A 111 -2.21 8.45 -14.46
CA GLY A 111 -1.15 7.57 -13.95
C GLY A 111 -0.10 8.24 -13.05
N SER A 112 -0.22 9.54 -12.78
CA SER A 112 0.71 10.32 -11.94
C SER A 112 2.16 10.17 -12.41
N LEU A 113 3.04 9.59 -11.58
CA LEU A 113 4.45 9.35 -11.88
C LEU A 113 4.72 8.00 -12.59
N GLY A 114 3.68 7.32 -13.08
CA GLY A 114 3.81 6.13 -13.92
C GLY A 114 3.96 4.82 -13.15
N THR A 115 3.56 4.76 -11.88
CA THR A 115 3.58 3.53 -11.06
C THR A 115 3.02 2.32 -11.81
N THR A 116 1.81 2.45 -12.37
CA THR A 116 1.13 1.36 -13.11
C THR A 116 1.90 0.96 -14.37
N TYR A 117 2.52 1.92 -15.05
CA TYR A 117 3.36 1.66 -16.22
C TYR A 117 4.60 0.85 -15.84
N PHE A 118 5.31 1.21 -14.76
CA PHE A 118 6.48 0.45 -14.33
C PHE A 118 6.13 -0.91 -13.72
N GLN A 119 4.93 -1.07 -13.18
CA GLN A 119 4.45 -2.33 -12.59
C GLN A 119 4.07 -3.40 -13.65
N ASN A 120 3.85 -3.05 -14.93
CA ASN A 120 3.33 -4.02 -15.92
C ASN A 120 4.16 -3.99 -17.21
#